data_AF-A0A8H7TWE2-F1
#
_entry.id   AF-A0A8H7TWE2-F1
#
_cell.length_a   1.000
_cell.length_b   1.000
_cell.length_c   1.000
_cell.angle_alpha   90.00
_cell.angle_beta   90.00
_cell.angle_gamma   90.00
#
_symmetry.space_group_name_H-M   'P 1'
#
loop_
_entity.id
_entity.type
_entity.pdbx_description
1 polymer ?
#
loop_
_entity_poly.entity_id
_entity_poly.type
_entity_poly.pdbx_seq_one_letter_code
_entity_poly.pdbx_strand_id
1 'polypeptide(L)'
;MFMKKCGFTYEAAENGQEAVDKYKEAYRKTSSATGGSMTIPAFDFILMDISMPVMNGIEATWKIREFEQDLELPRSYVIALTGLASADARRNADSVGVDFFMPKPVRFAELKKLLVNK
;
A
#
# COMPACT_ATOMS: atom_id res chain seq x y z
N MET A 1 12.70 12.39 1.13
CA MET A 1 13.57 11.38 0.49
C MET A 1 14.18 10.43 1.53
N PHE A 2 13.37 9.57 2.17
CA PHE A 2 13.80 8.59 3.20
C PHE A 2 14.05 7.20 2.61
N MET A 3 13.18 6.76 1.68
CA MET A 3 13.30 5.46 1.00
C MET A 3 14.62 5.34 0.23
N LYS A 4 15.01 6.38 -0.51
CA LYS A 4 16.32 6.45 -1.19
C LYS A 4 17.51 6.32 -0.22
N LYS A 5 17.40 6.85 1.01
CA LYS A 5 18.46 6.74 2.03
C LYS A 5 18.54 5.35 2.66
N CYS A 6 17.46 4.58 2.61
CA CYS A 6 17.42 3.22 3.14
C CYS A 6 17.68 2.15 2.06
N GLY A 7 17.90 2.55 0.80
CA GLY A 7 18.16 1.63 -0.30
C GLY A 7 16.92 0.94 -0.86
N PHE A 8 15.72 1.37 -0.47
CA PHE A 8 14.47 0.82 -1.01
C PHE A 8 14.11 1.50 -2.33
N THR A 9 13.70 0.70 -3.32
CA THR A 9 12.95 1.18 -4.48
C THR A 9 11.58 1.65 -4.03
N TYR A 10 11.08 2.74 -4.61
CA TYR A 10 9.78 3.26 -4.24
C TYR A 10 9.13 3.97 -5.42
N GLU A 11 7.81 3.94 -5.42
CA GLU A 11 6.96 4.81 -6.23
C GLU A 11 6.17 5.71 -5.26
N ALA A 12 5.86 6.93 -5.67
CA ALA A 12 5.08 7.88 -4.87
C ALA A 12 3.82 8.26 -5.64
N ALA A 13 2.69 8.39 -4.95
CA ALA A 13 1.43 8.86 -5.51
C ALA A 13 0.90 10.02 -4.66
N GLU A 14 0.22 10.98 -5.29
CA GLU A 14 -0.32 12.17 -4.62
C GLU A 14 -1.80 12.03 -4.26
N ASN A 15 -2.47 10.99 -4.76
CA ASN A 15 -3.87 10.70 -4.47
C ASN A 15 -4.18 9.19 -4.62
N GLY A 16 -5.37 8.78 -4.18
CA GLY A 16 -5.78 7.37 -4.21
C GLY A 16 -5.93 6.78 -5.61
N GLN A 17 -6.34 7.59 -6.61
CA GLN A 17 -6.49 7.11 -7.99
C GLN A 17 -5.12 6.80 -8.60
N GLU A 18 -4.17 7.72 -8.46
CA GLU A 18 -2.80 7.52 -8.92
C GLU A 18 -2.13 6.33 -8.22
N ALA A 19 -2.42 6.09 -6.94
CA ALA A 19 -1.91 4.92 -6.22
C ALA A 19 -2.42 3.60 -6.83
N VAL A 20 -3.71 3.52 -7.18
CA VAL A 20 -4.31 2.36 -7.85
C VAL A 20 -3.71 2.15 -9.24
N ASP A 21 -3.52 3.22 -10.00
CA ASP A 21 -2.98 3.13 -11.37
C ASP A 21 -1.52 2.66 -11.35
N LYS A 22 -0.70 3.22 -10.47
CA LYS A 22 0.69 2.77 -10.25
C LYS A 22 0.77 1.32 -9.78
N TYR A 23 -0.14 0.90 -8.91
CA TYR A 23 -0.23 -0.51 -8.48
C TYR A 23 -0.44 -1.45 -9.67
N LYS A 24 -1.43 -1.15 -10.51
CA LYS A 24 -1.76 -1.96 -11.69
C LYS A 24 -0.63 -1.98 -12.71
N GLU A 25 0.02 -0.84 -12.92
CA GLU A 25 1.18 -0.74 -13.82
C GLU A 25 2.40 -1.53 -13.30
N ALA A 26 2.72 -1.41 -12.01
CA ALA A 26 3.81 -2.15 -11.38
C ALA A 26 3.58 -3.65 -11.50
N TYR A 27 2.35 -4.12 -11.24
CA TYR A 27 2.00 -5.53 -11.43
C TYR A 27 2.28 -6.02 -12.86
N ARG A 28 1.79 -5.30 -13.89
CA ARG A 28 2.01 -5.66 -15.31
C ARG A 28 3.49 -5.76 -15.68
N LYS A 29 4.34 -4.90 -15.10
CA LYS A 29 5.79 -4.94 -15.30
C LYS A 29 6.41 -6.18 -14.64
N THR A 30 5.95 -6.53 -13.44
CA THR A 30 6.45 -7.69 -12.69
C THR A 30 6.03 -9.03 -13.33
N SER A 31 4.78 -9.14 -13.81
CA SER A 31 4.29 -10.35 -14.47
C SER A 31 5.03 -10.67 -15.78
N SER A 32 5.50 -9.65 -16.50
CA SER A 32 6.27 -9.87 -17.73
C SER A 32 7.72 -10.27 -17.50
N ALA A 33 8.29 -9.95 -16.33
CA ALA A 33 9.65 -10.31 -15.96
C ALA A 33 9.78 -11.74 -15.37
N THR A 34 8.74 -12.21 -14.69
CA THR A 34 8.73 -13.51 -14.00
C THR A 34 8.01 -14.53 -14.90
N GLY A 35 8.76 -15.30 -15.69
CA GLY A 35 8.24 -16.26 -16.68
C GLY A 35 7.42 -17.43 -16.09
N GLY A 36 6.24 -17.15 -15.55
CA GLY A 36 5.15 -18.09 -15.26
C GLY A 36 5.21 -18.89 -13.95
N SER A 37 6.33 -18.92 -13.22
CA SER A 37 6.48 -19.88 -12.10
C SER A 37 6.43 -19.27 -10.69
N MET A 38 6.48 -17.95 -10.52
CA MET A 38 6.42 -17.34 -9.18
C MET A 38 5.73 -15.97 -9.23
N THR A 39 4.54 -15.89 -8.65
CA THR A 39 3.77 -14.65 -8.52
C THR A 39 4.24 -13.92 -7.27
N ILE A 40 4.92 -12.79 -7.45
CA ILE A 40 5.30 -11.87 -6.37
C ILE A 40 4.38 -10.64 -6.38
N PRO A 41 4.12 -10.00 -5.24
CA PRO A 41 3.29 -8.80 -5.20
C PRO A 41 3.92 -7.65 -5.99
N ALA A 42 3.10 -6.72 -6.47
CA ALA A 42 3.58 -5.55 -7.20
C ALA A 42 4.47 -4.65 -6.32
N PHE A 43 4.15 -4.59 -5.03
CA PHE A 43 4.92 -3.94 -3.99
C PHE A 43 4.97 -4.80 -2.74
N ASP A 44 6.11 -4.87 -2.06
CA ASP A 44 6.17 -5.55 -0.75
C ASP A 44 5.35 -4.80 0.29
N PHE A 45 5.44 -3.46 0.28
CA PHE A 45 4.76 -2.57 1.20
C PHE A 45 4.12 -1.40 0.48
N ILE A 46 2.90 -1.04 0.91
CA ILE A 46 2.17 0.15 0.47
C ILE A 46 1.91 1.01 1.70
N LEU A 47 2.48 2.22 1.74
CA LEU A 47 2.16 3.23 2.74
C LEU A 47 1.01 4.09 2.22
N MET A 48 -0.19 3.87 2.72
CA MET A 48 -1.41 4.48 2.21
C MET A 48 -1.93 5.56 3.16
N ASP A 49 -1.96 6.82 2.74
CA ASP A 49 -2.60 7.87 3.52
C ASP A 49 -4.13 7.75 3.44
N ILE A 50 -4.83 7.73 4.58
CA ILE A 50 -6.30 7.69 4.57
C ILE A 50 -6.88 8.99 4.00
N SER A 51 -6.30 10.14 4.34
CA SER A 51 -6.83 11.45 3.98
C SER A 51 -6.07 12.02 2.79
N MET A 52 -6.58 11.75 1.58
CA MET A 52 -6.03 12.24 0.30
C MET A 52 -7.12 12.94 -0.54
N PRO A 53 -6.75 13.90 -1.42
CA PRO A 53 -7.68 14.49 -2.38
C PRO A 53 -8.07 13.48 -3.47
N VAL A 54 -9.14 13.78 -4.22
CA VAL A 54 -9.68 12.99 -5.35
C VAL A 54 -10.27 11.63 -4.95
N MET A 55 -9.44 10.75 -4.39
CA MET A 55 -9.84 9.44 -3.87
C MET A 55 -9.09 9.21 -2.56
N ASN A 56 -9.83 8.79 -1.54
CA ASN A 56 -9.25 8.56 -0.22
C ASN A 56 -8.51 7.21 -0.17
N GLY A 57 -7.67 7.02 0.85
CA GLY A 57 -6.86 5.80 0.99
C GLY A 57 -7.67 4.53 1.25
N ILE A 58 -8.87 4.64 1.82
CA ILE A 58 -9.75 3.50 2.09
C ILE A 58 -10.30 2.96 0.76
N GLU A 59 -10.83 3.84 -0.09
CA GLU A 59 -11.31 3.50 -1.44
C GLU A 59 -10.18 2.97 -2.32
N ALA A 60 -9.00 3.59 -2.26
CA ALA A 60 -7.83 3.13 -3.00
C ALA A 60 -7.41 1.71 -2.56
N THR A 61 -7.37 1.46 -1.24
CA THR A 61 -7.06 0.13 -0.69
C THR A 61 -8.08 -0.90 -1.17
N TRP A 62 -9.38 -0.59 -1.10
CA TRP A 62 -10.43 -1.48 -1.56
C TRP A 62 -10.25 -1.84 -3.05
N LYS A 63 -10.00 -0.86 -3.93
CA LYS A 63 -9.74 -1.10 -5.36
C LYS A 63 -8.48 -1.94 -5.62
N ILE A 64 -7.44 -1.77 -4.80
CA ILE A 64 -6.24 -2.61 -4.87
C ILE A 64 -6.59 -4.06 -4.50
N ARG A 65 -7.35 -4.27 -3.42
CA ARG A 65 -7.78 -5.62 -2.99
C ARG A 65 -8.70 -6.29 -3.99
N GLU A 66 -9.64 -5.55 -4.57
CA GLU A 66 -10.51 -6.04 -5.64
C GLU A 66 -9.68 -6.51 -6.84
N PHE A 67 -8.72 -5.71 -7.30
CA PHE A 67 -7.83 -6.07 -8.39
C PHE A 67 -6.93 -7.28 -8.07
N GLU A 68 -6.43 -7.37 -6.84
CA GLU A 68 -5.68 -8.54 -6.37
C GLU A 68 -6.56 -9.80 -6.41
N GLN A 69 -7.80 -9.71 -5.94
CA GLN A 69 -8.73 -10.84 -5.90
C GLN A 69 -9.15 -11.29 -7.30
N ASP A 70 -9.52 -10.36 -8.18
CA ASP A 70 -10.00 -10.64 -9.54
C ASP A 70 -8.97 -11.39 -10.40
N LEU A 71 -7.69 -11.18 -10.12
CA LEU A 71 -6.58 -11.77 -10.86
C LEU A 71 -5.82 -12.83 -10.06
N GLU A 72 -6.32 -13.22 -8.88
CA GLU A 72 -5.69 -14.18 -7.96
C GLU A 72 -4.22 -13.84 -7.63
N LEU A 73 -3.97 -12.56 -7.36
CA LEU A 73 -2.63 -12.03 -7.14
C LEU A 73 -2.15 -12.18 -5.71
N PRO A 74 -0.83 -12.32 -5.50
CA PRO A 74 -0.23 -12.14 -4.19
C PRO A 74 -0.52 -10.72 -3.67
N ARG A 75 -0.89 -10.65 -2.40
CA ARG A 75 -1.28 -9.40 -1.74
C ARG A 75 -0.07 -8.57 -1.35
N SER A 76 -0.12 -7.27 -1.65
CA SER A 76 0.80 -6.29 -1.07
C SER A 76 0.44 -5.99 0.39
N TYR A 77 1.46 -5.70 1.22
CA TYR A 77 1.24 -5.35 2.62
C TYR A 77 0.87 -3.87 2.76
N VAL A 78 -0.39 -3.57 3.04
CA VAL A 78 -0.94 -2.21 3.10
C VAL A 78 -0.91 -1.69 4.53
N ILE A 79 -0.17 -0.60 4.73
CA ILE A 79 -0.05 0.14 5.99
C ILE A 79 -0.80 1.46 5.84
N ALA A 80 -1.93 1.59 6.52
CA ALA A 80 -2.70 2.82 6.54
C ALA A 80 -2.08 3.84 7.48
N LEU A 81 -1.82 5.05 6.97
CA LEU A 81 -1.36 6.21 7.71
C LEU A 81 -2.58 7.06 8.10
N THR A 82 -2.84 7.18 9.40
CA THR A 82 -4.01 7.90 9.91
C THR A 82 -3.63 9.14 10.73
N GLY A 83 -4.25 10.28 10.43
CA GLY A 83 -4.10 11.52 11.22
C GLY A 83 -5.06 11.63 12.40
N LEU A 84 -6.18 10.90 12.34
CA LEU A 84 -7.21 10.88 13.38
C LEU A 84 -7.68 9.43 13.55
N ALA A 85 -7.31 8.80 14.66
CA ALA A 85 -7.73 7.44 14.99
C ALA A 85 -9.19 7.42 15.50
N SER A 86 -10.13 7.95 14.71
CA SER A 86 -11.55 7.74 15.03
C SER A 86 -11.86 6.26 14.92
N ALA A 87 -12.71 5.76 15.82
CA ALA A 87 -13.12 4.36 15.80
C ALA A 87 -13.75 3.97 14.45
N ASP A 88 -14.45 4.91 13.79
CA ASP A 88 -15.02 4.72 12.46
C ASP A 88 -13.97 4.60 11.37
N ALA A 89 -12.93 5.44 11.38
CA ALA A 89 -11.84 5.34 10.41
C ALA A 89 -11.12 3.99 10.53
N ARG A 90 -10.95 3.49 11.77
CA ARG A 90 -10.37 2.16 12.00
C ARG A 90 -11.28 1.04 11.52
N ARG A 91 -12.57 1.08 11.87
CA ARG A 91 -13.57 0.09 11.40
C ARG A 91 -13.63 0.02 9.87
N ASN A 92 -13.67 1.17 9.20
CA ASN A 92 -13.75 1.22 7.75
C ASN A 92 -12.48 0.68 7.10
N ALA A 93 -11.32 1.01 7.65
CA ALA A 93 -10.06 0.53 7.12
C ALA A 93 -9.82 -0.97 7.39
N ASP A 94 -10.26 -1.50 8.55
CA ASP A 94 -10.28 -2.94 8.83
C ASP A 94 -11.17 -3.67 7.80
N SER A 95 -12.29 -3.06 7.40
CA SER A 95 -13.23 -3.66 6.44
C SER A 95 -12.71 -3.75 5.00
N VAL A 96 -11.75 -2.90 4.62
CA VAL A 96 -11.19 -2.88 3.25
C VAL A 96 -9.88 -3.64 3.10
N GLY A 97 -9.44 -4.36 4.15
CA GLY A 97 -8.26 -5.21 4.08
C GLY A 97 -6.93 -4.47 4.24
N VAL A 98 -6.89 -3.43 5.07
CA VAL A 98 -5.64 -2.85 5.59
C VAL A 98 -4.95 -3.85 6.52
N ASP A 99 -3.64 -4.04 6.36
CA ASP A 99 -2.88 -5.01 7.17
C ASP A 99 -2.29 -4.40 8.45
N PHE A 100 -2.00 -3.10 8.44
CA PHE A 100 -1.46 -2.38 9.61
C PHE A 100 -1.87 -0.91 9.64
N PHE A 101 -1.96 -0.34 10.84
CA PHE A 101 -2.26 1.07 11.05
C PHE A 101 -1.10 1.77 11.73
N MET A 102 -0.71 2.92 11.18
CA MET A 102 0.31 3.77 11.76
C MET A 102 -0.22 5.19 11.96
N PRO A 103 -0.25 5.70 13.20
CA PRO A 103 -0.70 7.07 13.46
C PRO A 103 0.34 8.09 12.95
N LYS A 104 -0.16 9.22 12.45
CA LYS A 104 0.67 10.39 12.13
C LYS A 104 0.94 11.21 13.41
N PRO A 105 2.14 11.81 13.57
CA PRO A 105 3.25 11.80 12.62
C PRO A 105 3.98 10.45 12.59
N VAL A 106 4.27 9.97 11.37
CA VAL A 106 4.94 8.68 11.14
C VAL A 106 6.37 8.74 11.68
N ARG A 107 6.67 7.89 12.66
CA ARG A 107 8.02 7.79 13.23
C ARG A 107 8.89 6.89 12.36
N PHE A 108 9.92 7.46 11.73
CA PHE A 108 10.82 6.71 10.85
C PHE A 108 11.46 5.46 11.47
N ALA A 109 11.77 5.50 12.77
CA ALA A 109 12.33 4.36 13.48
C ALA A 109 11.35 3.17 13.57
N GLU A 110 10.06 3.46 13.72
CA GLU A 110 8.99 2.45 13.80
C GLU A 110 8.72 1.87 12.41
N LEU A 111 8.59 2.75 11.41
CA LEU A 111 8.45 2.34 10.01
C LEU A 111 9.62 1.46 9.57
N LYS A 112 10.88 1.83 9.88
CA LYS A 112 12.06 1.04 9.53
C LYS A 112 12.02 -0.35 10.17
N LYS A 113 11.61 -0.47 11.45
CA LYS A 113 11.48 -1.77 12.11
C LYS A 113 10.44 -2.66 11.41
N LEU A 114 9.33 -2.07 10.99
CA LEU A 114 8.27 -2.80 10.31
C LEU A 114 8.70 -3.30 8.92
N LEU A 115 9.41 -2.47 8.15
CA LEU A 115 9.89 -2.80 6.81
C LEU A 115 11.04 -3.83 6.80
N VAL A 116 11.82 -3.95 7.88
CA VAL A 116 12.98 -4.86 7.96
C VAL A 116 12.63 -6.22 8.55
N ASN A 117 11.56 -6.32 9.33
CA ASN A 117 11.17 -7.55 10.05
C ASN A 117 10.14 -8.41 9.30
N LYS A 118 9.84 -8.10 8.03
CA LYS A 118 8.85 -8.76 7.19
C LYS A 118 9.50 -9.10 5.86
#